data_AF-A0A8H3HQY5-F1
#
_entry.id   AF-A0A8H3HQY5-F1
#
_cell.length_a   1.000
_cell.length_b   1.000
_cell.length_c   1.000
_cell.angle_alpha   90.00
_cell.angle_beta   90.00
_cell.angle_gamma   90.00
#
_symmetry.space_group_name_H-M   'P 1'
#
loop_
_entity.id
_entity.type
_entity.pdbx_description
1 polymer ?
#
loop_
_entity_poly.entity_id
_entity_poly.type
_entity_poly.pdbx_seq_one_letter_code
_entity_poly.pdbx_strand_id
1 'polypeptide(L)'
;MTTIKVTRSGERVLVPPQLPGYLLETHKLKPIVGKPTDEDVKTIHAVIRSLNTVAHLPTFHDPDLSMQLSQHLFGAQMAVYQAEYSKSLLPGDQSVYLPPALPSHIPFTLERVVGVPSDEDIKSTQNAVRDVDSLAVNPRLFDPNLSMKLSQHLFNLQFARYTHSSAQGDFVSDSEIEESLSVPRPTQEQQGPTVNEQPSDGGDGRSGTRVPQVSRVSEAPQESARRQDIMEAMKDVMDKSKDTLDNMNRMLMSIKRDQCMAYVLHGYQYWKKDPLNRQGILASECDLPRLVYFYNPNRCSWSISLGDDHMAGYLRFFGIGANLIQGDEKPKLIDARLSRELVKRESIATLATVYPSDYRVTGLAGHPFALMEYYASCHKNGSLSYLFFPISQNARNVASAPGNTASFTIRVAESPNGFEPDVGGSMGMMDPVLMASDDSQVLLNTRSSKKNPVTAGWRGWGKSIFGASQAKATGRGPAAAARVALMGNVTVFYGVTGEGDTEADREAREMSDCFLARHPDAKWWVPGRPGAPHVAWWARFDPQAVFYVGGFGSEHYIGWIPLDLYRSGSTEKEYF
;
A
#
# COMPACT_ATOMS: atom_id res chain seq x y z
N MET A 1 20.11 20.12 9.22
CA MET A 1 19.78 19.53 7.92
C MET A 1 20.59 20.20 6.81
N THR A 2 21.64 19.53 6.36
CA THR A 2 22.40 19.84 5.14
C THR A 2 21.43 20.03 3.97
N THR A 3 21.39 21.22 3.36
CA THR A 3 20.45 21.52 2.28
C THR A 3 21.20 21.87 1.01
N ILE A 4 21.01 21.08 -0.04
CA ILE A 4 21.37 21.48 -1.41
C ILE A 4 20.37 22.56 -1.82
N LYS A 5 20.85 23.77 -2.02
CA LYS A 5 20.04 24.91 -2.49
C LYS A 5 20.47 25.29 -3.90
N VAL A 6 19.55 25.85 -4.67
CA VAL A 6 19.86 26.40 -6.00
C VAL A 6 19.70 27.92 -5.91
N THR A 7 20.69 28.67 -6.37
CA THR A 7 20.63 30.13 -6.41
C THR A 7 19.61 30.60 -7.46
N ARG A 8 19.25 31.89 -7.45
CA ARG A 8 18.47 32.49 -8.55
C ARG A 8 19.21 32.50 -9.89
N SER A 9 20.54 32.33 -9.89
CA SER A 9 21.39 32.13 -11.07
C SER A 9 21.45 30.68 -11.56
N GLY A 10 20.83 29.71 -10.86
CA GLY A 10 20.84 28.29 -11.23
C GLY A 10 22.02 27.49 -10.66
N GLU A 11 22.89 28.11 -9.86
CA GLU A 11 24.09 27.47 -9.30
C GLU A 11 23.73 26.64 -8.06
N ARG A 12 24.36 25.47 -7.92
CA ARG A 12 24.18 24.61 -6.74
C ARG A 12 25.01 25.15 -5.58
N VAL A 13 24.39 25.20 -4.40
CA VAL A 13 24.99 25.59 -3.13
C VAL A 13 24.87 24.45 -2.13
N LEU A 14 26.01 23.98 -1.64
CA LEU A 14 26.11 22.96 -0.59
C LEU A 14 26.25 23.69 0.76
N VAL A 15 25.20 23.68 1.57
CA VAL A 15 25.22 24.27 2.92
C VAL A 15 25.70 23.21 3.92
N PRO A 16 26.81 23.43 4.67
CA PRO A 16 27.32 22.47 5.64
C PRO A 16 26.40 22.33 6.87
N PRO A 17 26.51 21.21 7.61
CA PRO A 17 25.87 21.08 8.92
C PRO A 17 26.52 21.99 9.98
N GLN A 18 25.78 22.24 11.05
CA GLN A 18 26.32 22.93 12.23
C GLN A 18 27.25 21.98 12.99
N LEU A 19 28.47 22.43 13.26
CA LEU A 19 29.46 21.63 14.00
C LEU A 19 29.38 21.95 15.50
N PRO A 20 29.56 20.96 16.40
CA PRO A 20 29.79 21.20 17.81
C PRO A 20 31.06 22.02 18.07
N GLY A 21 31.14 22.66 19.24
CA GLY A 21 32.27 23.55 19.61
C GLY A 21 33.65 22.90 19.45
N TYR A 22 33.81 21.65 19.89
CA TYR A 22 35.07 20.90 19.81
C TYR A 22 35.56 20.64 18.36
N LEU A 23 34.65 20.66 17.37
CA LEU A 23 35.00 20.60 15.95
C LEU A 23 35.16 22.00 15.33
N LEU A 24 34.35 23.00 15.75
CA LEU A 24 34.44 24.38 15.26
C LEU A 24 35.80 25.06 15.56
N GLU A 25 36.43 24.70 16.68
CA GLU A 25 37.74 25.22 17.08
C GLU A 25 38.86 24.77 16.14
N THR A 26 38.74 23.58 15.55
CA THR A 26 39.77 22.94 14.72
C THR A 26 39.45 22.96 13.23
N HIS A 27 38.17 22.95 12.85
CA HIS A 27 37.70 22.81 11.47
C HIS A 27 36.53 23.76 11.17
N LYS A 28 36.59 24.47 10.04
CA LYS A 28 35.56 25.44 9.64
C LYS A 28 35.01 25.11 8.26
N LEU A 29 33.87 24.43 8.21
CA LEU A 29 33.14 24.20 6.97
C LEU A 29 32.44 25.48 6.51
N LYS A 30 32.60 25.82 5.23
CA LYS A 30 31.95 26.97 4.57
C LYS A 30 30.91 26.46 3.56
N PRO A 31 29.87 27.25 3.24
CA PRO A 31 29.01 26.96 2.10
C PRO A 31 29.81 26.92 0.80
N ILE A 32 29.68 25.84 0.03
CA ILE A 32 30.35 25.67 -1.27
C ILE A 32 29.37 26.05 -2.37
N VAL A 33 29.83 26.83 -3.35
CA VAL A 33 29.03 27.27 -4.51
C VAL A 33 29.72 26.77 -5.79
N GLY A 34 28.98 26.08 -6.66
CA GLY A 34 29.53 25.52 -7.90
C GLY A 34 30.38 24.26 -7.67
N LYS A 35 31.52 24.14 -8.36
CA LYS A 35 32.44 23.00 -8.21
C LYS A 35 33.24 23.14 -6.91
N PRO A 36 33.22 22.15 -5.99
CA PRO A 36 34.09 22.14 -4.81
C PRO A 36 35.57 22.13 -5.19
N THR A 37 36.39 22.79 -4.37
CA THR A 37 37.86 22.70 -4.47
C THR A 37 38.38 21.49 -3.70
N ASP A 38 39.59 21.03 -4.02
CA ASP A 38 40.28 19.99 -3.26
C ASP A 38 40.35 20.32 -1.75
N GLU A 39 40.53 21.59 -1.38
CA GLU A 39 40.57 22.01 0.03
C GLU A 39 39.20 21.92 0.73
N ASP A 40 38.10 22.19 0.02
CA ASP A 40 36.75 22.01 0.57
C ASP A 40 36.49 20.53 0.89
N VAL A 41 36.78 19.64 -0.06
CA VAL A 41 36.56 18.19 0.10
C VAL A 41 37.52 17.58 1.13
N LYS A 42 38.80 18.02 1.17
CA LYS A 42 39.75 17.69 2.26
C LYS A 42 39.23 18.11 3.62
N THR A 43 38.66 19.31 3.75
CA THR A 43 38.13 19.81 5.03
C THR A 43 36.95 18.96 5.51
N ILE A 44 36.04 18.55 4.60
CA ILE A 44 34.94 17.64 4.93
C ILE A 44 35.48 16.28 5.43
N HIS A 45 36.44 15.69 4.72
CA HIS A 45 37.12 14.45 5.13
C HIS A 45 37.84 14.58 6.49
N ALA A 46 38.42 15.74 6.80
CA ALA A 46 39.08 15.99 8.08
C ALA A 46 38.07 16.07 9.25
N VAL A 47 36.93 16.72 9.04
CA VAL A 47 35.82 16.78 10.02
C VAL A 47 35.25 15.38 10.28
N ILE A 48 34.98 14.59 9.23
CA ILE A 48 34.47 13.23 9.36
C ILE A 48 35.45 12.34 10.12
N ARG A 49 36.75 12.39 9.80
CA ARG A 49 37.78 11.63 10.56
C ARG A 49 37.84 12.07 12.03
N SER A 50 37.79 13.37 12.31
CA SER A 50 37.82 13.90 13.68
C SER A 50 36.57 13.56 14.49
N LEU A 51 35.41 13.44 13.85
CA LEU A 51 34.20 12.92 14.50
C LEU A 51 34.33 11.42 14.77
N ASN A 52 34.78 10.63 13.79
CA ASN A 52 34.93 9.19 13.92
C ASN A 52 35.97 8.79 14.99
N THR A 53 37.04 9.57 15.20
CA THR A 53 38.01 9.30 16.28
C THR A 53 37.42 9.46 17.68
N VAL A 54 36.40 10.31 17.88
CA VAL A 54 35.72 10.48 19.18
C VAL A 54 34.39 9.73 19.29
N ALA A 55 33.87 9.18 18.20
CA ALA A 55 32.56 8.52 18.13
C ALA A 55 32.40 7.28 19.03
N HIS A 56 33.51 6.72 19.54
CA HIS A 56 33.53 5.63 20.52
C HIS A 56 33.26 6.10 21.97
N LEU A 57 33.29 7.41 22.22
CA LEU A 57 32.98 8.02 23.51
C LEU A 57 31.50 8.43 23.51
N PRO A 58 30.64 7.89 24.41
CA PRO A 58 29.20 8.17 24.40
C PRO A 58 28.84 9.66 24.46
N THR A 59 29.66 10.48 25.11
CA THR A 59 29.49 11.94 25.24
C THR A 59 29.65 12.71 23.91
N PHE A 60 30.33 12.12 22.93
CA PHE A 60 30.63 12.76 21.63
C PHE A 60 29.97 12.03 20.44
N HIS A 61 29.22 10.96 20.71
CA HIS A 61 28.52 10.18 19.69
C HIS A 61 27.25 10.91 19.22
N ASP A 62 27.29 11.51 18.03
CA ASP A 62 26.16 12.18 17.37
C ASP A 62 25.89 11.52 15.99
N PRO A 63 24.90 10.60 15.91
CA PRO A 63 24.57 9.91 14.67
C PRO A 63 23.91 10.86 13.64
N ASP A 64 23.17 11.88 14.08
CA ASP A 64 22.55 12.88 13.21
C ASP A 64 23.59 13.76 12.53
N LEU A 65 24.67 14.12 13.24
CA LEU A 65 25.80 14.85 12.68
C LEU A 65 26.61 13.99 11.71
N SER A 66 26.86 12.73 12.06
CA SER A 66 27.56 11.77 11.18
C SER A 66 26.82 11.58 9.85
N MET A 67 25.49 11.39 9.90
CA MET A 67 24.62 11.35 8.73
C MET A 67 24.71 12.66 7.92
N GLN A 68 24.58 13.81 8.58
CA GLN A 68 24.57 15.12 7.90
C GLN A 68 25.91 15.47 7.24
N LEU A 69 27.04 15.06 7.82
CA LEU A 69 28.37 15.19 7.22
C LEU A 69 28.55 14.25 6.03
N SER A 70 28.08 13.00 6.15
CA SER A 70 28.09 12.03 5.04
C SER A 70 27.27 12.53 3.84
N GLN A 71 26.09 13.11 4.08
CA GLN A 71 25.28 13.79 3.06
C GLN A 71 26.01 14.99 2.43
N HIS A 72 26.76 15.75 3.22
CA HIS A 72 27.50 16.91 2.73
C HIS A 72 28.69 16.48 1.85
N LEU A 73 29.41 15.41 2.24
CA LEU A 73 30.47 14.80 1.44
C LEU A 73 29.92 14.26 0.11
N PHE A 74 28.84 13.48 0.15
CA PHE A 74 28.16 12.97 -1.06
C PHE A 74 27.79 14.11 -2.02
N GLY A 75 27.22 15.19 -1.50
CA GLY A 75 26.86 16.37 -2.30
C GLY A 75 28.07 17.04 -2.97
N ALA A 76 29.21 17.12 -2.27
CA ALA A 76 30.45 17.62 -2.83
C ALA A 76 31.02 16.68 -3.90
N GLN A 77 31.08 15.36 -3.63
CA GLN A 77 31.59 14.36 -4.58
C GLN A 77 30.74 14.29 -5.86
N MET A 78 29.41 14.40 -5.74
CA MET A 78 28.51 14.55 -6.89
C MET A 78 28.82 15.80 -7.72
N ALA A 79 29.11 16.94 -7.08
CA ALA A 79 29.41 18.19 -7.79
C ALA A 79 30.77 18.14 -8.51
N VAL A 80 31.76 17.45 -7.92
CA VAL A 80 33.04 17.14 -8.60
C VAL A 80 32.82 16.22 -9.80
N TYR A 81 32.10 15.09 -9.62
CA TYR A 81 31.77 14.15 -10.70
C TYR A 81 31.06 14.86 -11.87
N GLN A 82 30.04 15.67 -11.57
CA GLN A 82 29.33 16.43 -12.60
C GLN A 82 30.28 17.36 -13.35
N ALA A 83 31.08 18.17 -12.65
CA ALA A 83 32.00 19.10 -13.32
C ALA A 83 33.11 18.41 -14.14
N GLU A 84 33.42 17.14 -13.88
CA GLU A 84 34.45 16.36 -14.58
C GLU A 84 33.88 15.60 -15.79
N TYR A 85 32.69 14.99 -15.67
CA TYR A 85 32.11 14.10 -16.70
C TYR A 85 30.87 14.68 -17.42
N SER A 86 30.27 15.80 -17.00
CA SER A 86 29.03 16.32 -17.60
C SER A 86 29.25 17.16 -18.88
N LYS A 87 29.48 16.48 -20.00
CA LYS A 87 29.20 17.01 -21.36
C LYS A 87 28.16 16.20 -22.14
N SER A 88 27.65 15.13 -21.56
CA SER A 88 26.49 14.37 -22.03
C SER A 88 25.57 14.07 -20.84
N LEU A 89 24.26 13.99 -21.09
CA LEU A 89 23.25 13.64 -20.07
C LEU A 89 23.28 12.15 -19.67
N LEU A 90 24.10 11.35 -20.34
CA LEU A 90 24.46 9.98 -19.98
C LEU A 90 25.98 9.82 -20.16
N PRO A 91 26.73 9.29 -19.18
CA PRO A 91 28.08 8.81 -19.44
C PRO A 91 27.97 7.59 -20.37
N GLY A 92 28.34 7.75 -21.63
CA GLY A 92 28.40 6.64 -22.57
C GLY A 92 29.60 5.74 -22.30
N ASP A 93 29.68 4.64 -23.04
CA ASP A 93 30.67 3.55 -22.93
C ASP A 93 32.15 3.96 -23.11
N GLN A 94 32.42 5.27 -23.25
CA GLN A 94 33.72 5.88 -23.50
C GLN A 94 34.24 6.74 -22.32
N SER A 95 33.52 6.82 -21.19
CA SER A 95 34.04 7.48 -19.98
C SER A 95 35.33 6.80 -19.49
N VAL A 96 36.32 7.60 -19.10
CA VAL A 96 37.62 7.12 -18.60
C VAL A 96 37.84 7.62 -17.18
N TYR A 97 38.02 6.70 -16.24
CA TYR A 97 38.27 7.00 -14.84
C TYR A 97 39.76 6.75 -14.53
N LEU A 98 40.47 7.82 -14.18
CA LEU A 98 41.90 7.76 -13.86
C LEU A 98 42.08 7.61 -12.34
N PRO A 99 42.75 6.56 -11.85
CA PRO A 99 43.06 6.42 -10.43
C PRO A 99 44.18 7.38 -10.00
N PRO A 100 44.21 7.82 -8.73
CA PRO A 100 45.36 8.51 -8.18
C PRO A 100 46.56 7.55 -8.02
N ALA A 101 47.78 8.07 -8.18
CA ALA A 101 49.00 7.29 -8.00
C ALA A 101 49.17 6.84 -6.54
N LEU A 102 49.41 5.54 -6.33
CA LEU A 102 49.63 4.95 -5.02
C LEU A 102 51.14 4.90 -4.66
N PRO A 103 51.53 5.23 -3.43
CA PRO A 103 52.88 4.99 -2.91
C PRO A 103 53.26 3.51 -2.87
N SER A 104 54.57 3.23 -2.97
CA SER A 104 55.12 1.86 -2.99
C SER A 104 54.94 1.02 -1.72
N HIS A 105 54.40 1.60 -0.65
CA HIS A 105 54.06 0.90 0.59
C HIS A 105 52.61 0.38 0.63
N ILE A 106 51.80 0.69 -0.39
CA ILE A 106 50.45 0.13 -0.56
C ILE A 106 50.56 -1.02 -1.56
N PRO A 107 50.11 -2.25 -1.23
CA PRO A 107 50.40 -3.45 -2.02
C PRO A 107 49.53 -3.60 -3.29
N PHE A 108 48.87 -2.52 -3.73
CA PHE A 108 47.90 -2.54 -4.82
C PHE A 108 48.30 -1.58 -5.94
N THR A 109 48.04 -1.98 -7.19
CA THR A 109 48.09 -1.09 -8.35
C THR A 109 46.66 -0.89 -8.83
N LEU A 110 46.21 0.36 -8.93
CA LEU A 110 44.92 0.68 -9.51
C LEU A 110 45.10 0.96 -11.00
N GLU A 111 44.34 0.26 -11.84
CA GLU A 111 44.38 0.43 -13.28
C GLU A 111 43.39 1.50 -13.76
N ARG A 112 43.55 1.94 -15.01
CA ARG A 112 42.61 2.86 -15.66
C ARG A 112 41.35 2.10 -16.02
N VAL A 113 40.22 2.50 -15.45
CA VAL A 113 38.90 1.97 -15.83
C VAL A 113 38.35 2.75 -17.04
N VAL A 114 37.84 2.03 -18.04
CA VAL A 114 37.23 2.58 -19.25
C VAL A 114 35.84 1.98 -19.43
N GLY A 115 34.82 2.81 -19.62
CA GLY A 115 33.43 2.36 -19.70
C GLY A 115 32.87 1.97 -18.34
N VAL A 116 32.27 0.79 -18.25
CA VAL A 116 31.54 0.30 -17.07
C VAL A 116 32.50 -0.32 -16.06
N PRO A 117 32.54 0.15 -14.79
CA PRO A 117 33.39 -0.44 -13.77
C PRO A 117 32.94 -1.86 -13.38
N SER A 118 33.89 -2.78 -13.28
CA SER A 118 33.69 -4.16 -12.83
C SER A 118 33.63 -4.28 -11.29
N ASP A 119 33.33 -5.48 -10.79
CA ASP A 119 33.45 -5.79 -9.36
C ASP A 119 34.89 -5.69 -8.85
N GLU A 120 35.87 -6.11 -9.64
CA GLU A 120 37.28 -6.07 -9.22
C GLU A 120 37.85 -4.65 -9.21
N ASP A 121 37.40 -3.76 -10.11
CA ASP A 121 37.76 -2.34 -10.09
C ASP A 121 37.28 -1.67 -8.78
N ILE A 122 36.04 -1.94 -8.39
CA ILE A 122 35.44 -1.39 -7.17
C ILE A 122 36.08 -2.00 -5.93
N LYS A 123 36.27 -3.33 -5.86
CA LYS A 123 36.95 -4.01 -4.73
C LYS A 123 38.38 -3.51 -4.54
N SER A 124 39.15 -3.43 -5.62
CA SER A 124 40.55 -2.96 -5.58
C SER A 124 40.63 -1.52 -5.08
N THR A 125 39.74 -0.65 -5.57
CA THR A 125 39.66 0.74 -5.10
C THR A 125 39.21 0.83 -3.63
N GLN A 126 38.24 0.01 -3.20
CA GLN A 126 37.81 -0.05 -1.80
C GLN A 126 38.93 -0.51 -0.86
N ASN A 127 39.73 -1.49 -1.27
CA ASN A 127 40.88 -1.95 -0.50
C ASN A 127 41.95 -0.84 -0.40
N ALA A 128 42.25 -0.14 -1.49
CA ALA A 128 43.17 1.00 -1.47
C ALA A 128 42.68 2.15 -0.57
N VAL A 129 41.37 2.47 -0.56
CA VAL A 129 40.77 3.44 0.37
C VAL A 129 40.94 2.98 1.82
N ARG A 130 40.63 1.72 2.13
CA ARG A 130 40.74 1.14 3.48
C ARG A 130 42.17 1.17 4.00
N ASP A 131 43.14 0.79 3.16
CA ASP A 131 44.56 0.81 3.50
C ASP A 131 45.02 2.24 3.82
N VAL A 132 44.71 3.22 2.96
CA VAL A 132 45.08 4.63 3.19
C VAL A 132 44.42 5.19 4.45
N ASP A 133 43.13 4.92 4.67
CA ASP A 133 42.44 5.40 5.87
C ASP A 133 42.90 4.68 7.14
N SER A 134 43.38 3.44 7.08
CA SER A 134 44.02 2.75 8.22
C SER A 134 45.30 3.46 8.68
N LEU A 135 46.04 4.08 7.74
CA LEU A 135 47.24 4.85 8.04
C LEU A 135 46.95 6.17 8.76
N ALA A 136 45.68 6.60 8.89
CA ALA A 136 45.30 7.84 9.58
C ALA A 136 45.76 7.89 11.06
N VAL A 137 46.04 6.73 11.67
CA VAL A 137 46.64 6.62 13.02
C VAL A 137 48.10 7.10 13.05
N ASN A 138 48.80 7.14 11.91
CA ASN A 138 50.20 7.58 11.78
C ASN A 138 50.32 8.80 10.84
N PRO A 139 50.41 10.03 11.38
CA PRO A 139 50.51 11.26 10.60
C PRO A 139 51.73 11.38 9.67
N ARG A 140 52.71 10.48 9.76
CA ARG A 140 53.86 10.44 8.84
C ARG A 140 53.63 9.58 7.59
N LEU A 141 52.61 8.73 7.60
CA LEU A 141 52.26 7.82 6.51
C LEU A 141 50.94 8.19 5.83
N PHE A 142 50.02 8.85 6.55
CA PHE A 142 48.76 9.31 5.99
C PHE A 142 48.93 10.55 5.08
N ASP A 143 48.52 10.45 3.81
CA ASP A 143 48.33 11.61 2.93
C ASP A 143 46.84 11.97 2.80
N PRO A 144 46.38 13.11 3.38
CA PRO A 144 45.01 13.58 3.24
C PRO A 144 44.58 13.83 1.78
N ASN A 145 45.52 14.18 0.89
CA ASN A 145 45.23 14.41 -0.52
C ASN A 145 44.93 13.10 -1.24
N LEU A 146 45.68 12.03 -0.92
CA LEU A 146 45.48 10.70 -1.47
C LEU A 146 44.16 10.08 -0.98
N SER A 147 43.88 10.14 0.32
CA SER A 147 42.58 9.68 0.90
C SER A 147 41.40 10.37 0.22
N MET A 148 41.43 11.70 0.08
CA MET A 148 40.40 12.47 -0.62
C MET A 148 40.24 12.04 -2.10
N LYS A 149 41.36 11.88 -2.84
CA LYS A 149 41.33 11.49 -4.26
C LYS A 149 40.85 10.06 -4.47
N LEU A 150 41.23 9.12 -3.61
CA LEU A 150 40.75 7.74 -3.64
C LEU A 150 39.26 7.66 -3.29
N SER A 151 38.81 8.42 -2.28
CA SER A 151 37.39 8.56 -1.94
C SER A 151 36.58 9.09 -3.13
N GLN A 152 37.05 10.13 -3.82
CA GLN A 152 36.42 10.63 -5.05
C GLN A 152 36.48 9.61 -6.20
N HIS A 153 37.58 8.88 -6.37
CA HIS A 153 37.69 7.86 -7.42
C HIS A 153 36.72 6.70 -7.19
N LEU A 154 36.64 6.18 -5.96
CA LEU A 154 35.68 5.15 -5.56
C LEU A 154 34.24 5.62 -5.81
N PHE A 155 33.93 6.86 -5.41
CA PHE A 155 32.64 7.50 -5.67
C PHE A 155 32.31 7.52 -7.18
N ASN A 156 33.28 7.94 -8.01
CA ASN A 156 33.11 8.01 -9.46
C ASN A 156 32.78 6.62 -10.06
N LEU A 157 33.50 5.57 -9.65
CA LEU A 157 33.26 4.21 -10.14
C LEU A 157 31.90 3.65 -9.69
N GLN A 158 31.54 3.82 -8.41
CA GLN A 158 30.26 3.36 -7.88
C GLN A 158 29.08 4.08 -8.55
N PHE A 159 29.18 5.40 -8.72
CA PHE A 159 28.15 6.20 -9.38
C PHE A 159 28.03 5.88 -10.88
N ALA A 160 29.15 5.62 -11.56
CA ALA A 160 29.16 5.20 -12.96
C ALA A 160 28.46 3.85 -13.16
N ARG A 161 28.82 2.82 -12.36
CA ARG A 161 28.18 1.50 -12.43
C ARG A 161 26.69 1.55 -12.11
N TYR A 162 26.29 2.31 -11.08
CA TYR A 162 24.88 2.56 -10.77
C TYR A 162 24.12 3.21 -11.93
N THR A 163 24.67 4.27 -12.51
CA THR A 163 24.05 5.01 -13.62
C THR A 163 23.90 4.13 -14.86
N HIS A 164 24.90 3.31 -15.16
CA HIS A 164 24.88 2.37 -16.29
C HIS A 164 23.85 1.26 -16.10
N SER A 165 23.85 0.59 -14.94
CA SER A 165 22.88 -0.48 -14.62
C SER A 165 21.44 0.05 -14.68
N SER A 166 21.21 1.24 -14.11
CA SER A 166 19.91 1.94 -14.19
C SER A 166 19.52 2.41 -15.60
N ALA A 167 20.46 2.49 -16.55
CA ALA A 167 20.18 2.89 -17.92
C ALA A 167 19.93 1.68 -18.84
N GLN A 168 20.55 0.53 -18.56
CA GLN A 168 20.34 -0.71 -19.32
C GLN A 168 19.18 -1.57 -18.77
N GLY A 169 18.81 -1.41 -17.51
CA GLY A 169 17.73 -2.19 -16.89
C GLY A 169 18.14 -3.60 -16.46
N ASP A 170 19.45 -3.85 -16.32
CA ASP A 170 19.98 -5.07 -15.72
C ASP A 170 19.59 -5.12 -14.24
N PHE A 171 18.52 -5.86 -13.95
CA PHE A 171 18.07 -6.19 -12.61
C PHE A 171 18.11 -7.70 -12.41
N VAL A 172 18.51 -8.08 -11.19
CA VAL A 172 18.63 -9.46 -10.72
C VAL A 172 17.31 -10.20 -10.92
N SER A 173 17.36 -11.38 -11.52
CA SER A 173 16.21 -12.26 -11.67
C SER A 173 15.83 -12.91 -10.33
N ASP A 174 14.55 -13.22 -10.11
CA ASP A 174 14.10 -13.91 -8.87
C ASP A 174 14.89 -15.23 -8.61
N SER A 175 15.35 -15.89 -9.68
CA SER A 175 16.21 -17.08 -9.63
C SER A 175 17.58 -16.88 -8.97
N GLU A 176 18.20 -15.71 -9.11
CA GLU A 176 19.53 -15.42 -8.52
C GLU A 176 19.44 -15.07 -7.02
N ILE A 177 18.25 -14.67 -6.56
CA ILE A 177 17.95 -14.43 -5.14
C ILE A 177 17.82 -15.76 -4.38
N GLU A 178 17.24 -16.79 -5.00
CA GLU A 178 17.17 -18.12 -4.37
C GLU A 178 18.54 -18.79 -4.23
N GLU A 179 19.45 -18.62 -5.20
CA GLU A 179 20.77 -19.24 -5.17
C GLU A 179 21.70 -18.57 -4.14
N SER A 180 21.64 -17.24 -4.01
CA SER A 180 22.45 -16.47 -3.04
C SER A 180 21.99 -16.58 -1.58
N LEU A 181 20.77 -17.05 -1.32
CA LEU A 181 20.27 -17.37 0.02
C LEU A 181 20.61 -18.79 0.51
N SER A 182 21.28 -19.60 -0.31
CA SER A 182 21.62 -20.99 0.03
C SER A 182 22.85 -21.10 0.97
N VAL A 183 22.61 -20.88 2.26
CA VAL A 183 23.61 -21.13 3.32
C VAL A 183 24.05 -22.60 3.31
N PRO A 184 25.37 -22.92 3.37
CA PRO A 184 25.85 -24.30 3.44
C PRO A 184 25.28 -25.03 4.66
N ARG A 185 24.53 -26.11 4.39
CA ARG A 185 23.89 -26.93 5.42
C ARG A 185 24.96 -27.72 6.19
N PRO A 186 25.05 -27.62 7.54
CA PRO A 186 26.04 -28.37 8.29
C PRO A 186 25.76 -29.87 8.20
N THR A 187 26.79 -30.64 7.88
CA THR A 187 26.72 -32.10 7.77
C THR A 187 26.48 -32.71 9.15
N GLN A 188 25.28 -33.22 9.41
CA GLN A 188 25.04 -34.06 10.58
C GLN A 188 25.56 -35.48 10.33
N GLU A 189 26.41 -35.96 11.25
CA GLU A 189 26.96 -37.30 11.24
C GLU A 189 25.86 -38.36 11.40
N GLN A 190 26.01 -39.48 10.68
CA GLN A 190 25.11 -40.62 10.77
C GLN A 190 25.36 -41.38 12.08
N GLN A 191 24.31 -41.58 12.88
CA GLN A 191 24.31 -42.65 13.89
C GLN A 191 23.79 -43.94 13.26
N GLY A 192 24.65 -44.96 13.17
CA GLY A 192 24.29 -46.34 12.84
C GLY A 192 24.20 -47.21 14.11
N PRO A 193 23.31 -48.22 14.17
CA PRO A 193 23.09 -49.00 15.38
C PRO A 193 24.00 -50.24 15.54
N THR A 194 24.40 -50.46 16.80
CA THR A 194 24.79 -51.70 17.54
C THR A 194 25.16 -53.04 16.85
N VAL A 195 26.29 -53.59 17.37
CA VAL A 195 26.57 -55.01 17.76
C VAL A 195 27.10 -56.00 16.70
N ASN A 196 28.38 -56.43 16.86
CA ASN A 196 28.73 -57.81 17.26
C ASN A 196 30.20 -58.04 17.72
N GLU A 197 30.34 -58.80 18.82
CA GLU A 197 31.39 -59.79 19.22
C GLU A 197 32.90 -59.46 19.49
N GLN A 198 33.42 -60.24 20.47
CA GLN A 198 34.77 -60.32 21.11
C GLN A 198 35.78 -61.17 20.28
N PRO A 199 36.98 -61.62 20.78
CA PRO A 199 37.79 -61.29 21.98
C PRO A 199 39.24 -60.83 21.64
N SER A 200 40.10 -60.35 22.56
CA SER A 200 40.93 -61.10 23.55
C SER A 200 41.92 -60.05 24.15
N ASP A 201 42.10 -59.90 25.47
CA ASP A 201 42.75 -60.73 26.50
C ASP A 201 44.29 -60.82 26.40
N GLY A 202 44.96 -60.69 27.56
CA GLY A 202 46.41 -60.52 27.73
C GLY A 202 46.83 -59.04 27.89
N GLY A 203 47.44 -58.57 28.99
CA GLY A 203 47.92 -59.26 30.19
C GLY A 203 49.36 -58.88 30.51
N ASP A 204 49.56 -58.08 31.56
CA ASP A 204 50.83 -57.65 32.18
C ASP A 204 51.91 -56.95 31.30
N GLY A 205 52.64 -55.95 31.80
CA GLY A 205 52.50 -55.31 33.11
C GLY A 205 53.68 -54.40 33.49
N ARG A 206 53.60 -53.90 34.74
CA ARG A 206 54.69 -53.31 35.54
C ARG A 206 55.35 -51.99 35.08
N SER A 207 54.91 -50.93 35.78
CA SER A 207 55.64 -50.38 36.94
C SER A 207 55.95 -48.89 36.83
N GLY A 208 55.35 -48.13 37.74
CA GLY A 208 55.33 -46.67 37.72
C GLY A 208 56.69 -45.98 37.68
N THR A 209 56.75 -44.91 36.90
CA THR A 209 57.63 -43.76 37.16
C THR A 209 56.76 -42.51 37.27
N ARG A 210 57.12 -41.65 38.22
CA ARG A 210 56.34 -40.50 38.69
C ARG A 210 56.22 -39.42 37.60
N VAL A 211 54.99 -39.04 37.25
CA VAL A 211 54.69 -37.99 36.25
C VAL A 211 55.07 -36.60 36.77
N PRO A 212 55.85 -35.80 36.04
CA PRO A 212 55.80 -34.34 36.09
C PRO A 212 54.67 -33.84 35.17
N GLN A 213 53.83 -32.93 35.66
CA GLN A 213 52.72 -32.38 34.87
C GLN A 213 53.23 -31.62 33.63
N VAL A 214 52.58 -31.84 32.49
CA VAL A 214 52.52 -30.84 31.41
C VAL A 214 51.41 -29.86 31.76
N SER A 215 51.76 -28.57 31.85
CA SER A 215 50.84 -27.50 32.19
C SER A 215 49.74 -27.35 31.12
N ARG A 216 48.48 -27.51 31.52
CA ARG A 216 47.36 -26.99 30.72
C ARG A 216 47.42 -25.45 30.77
N VAL A 217 47.50 -24.82 29.60
CA VAL A 217 47.22 -23.38 29.49
C VAL A 217 45.71 -23.21 29.62
N SER A 218 45.28 -22.62 30.73
CA SER A 218 43.89 -22.20 30.89
C SER A 218 43.67 -20.90 30.11
N GLU A 219 42.83 -20.91 29.08
CA GLU A 219 42.26 -19.67 28.54
C GLU A 219 41.51 -18.95 29.68
N ALA A 220 41.82 -17.67 29.89
CA ALA A 220 41.28 -16.91 31.01
C ALA A 220 39.82 -16.49 30.75
N PRO A 221 38.95 -16.44 31.77
CA PRO A 221 37.55 -15.99 31.61
C PRO A 221 37.37 -14.60 31.00
N GLN A 222 38.41 -13.76 31.03
CA GLN A 222 38.43 -12.45 30.37
C GLN A 222 38.39 -12.56 28.84
N GLU A 223 38.93 -13.62 28.24
CA GLU A 223 39.10 -13.70 26.79
C GLU A 223 37.81 -14.15 26.08
N SER A 224 37.00 -15.00 26.74
CA SER A 224 35.64 -15.30 26.31
C SER A 224 34.69 -14.10 26.48
N ALA A 225 34.79 -13.38 27.60
CA ALA A 225 34.00 -12.17 27.83
C ALA A 225 34.30 -11.10 26.76
N ARG A 226 35.59 -10.87 26.46
CA ARG A 226 36.03 -9.92 25.45
C ARG A 226 35.57 -10.30 24.03
N ARG A 227 35.49 -11.59 23.69
CA ARG A 227 34.88 -12.05 22.42
C ARG A 227 33.37 -11.77 22.39
N GLN A 228 32.67 -11.93 23.51
CA GLN A 228 31.24 -11.62 23.63
C GLN A 228 30.97 -10.12 23.44
N ASP A 229 31.76 -9.26 24.11
CA ASP A 229 31.66 -7.80 24.00
C ASP A 229 31.91 -7.32 22.56
N ILE A 230 32.88 -7.92 21.86
CA ILE A 230 33.16 -7.63 20.45
C ILE A 230 31.98 -8.05 19.56
N MET A 231 31.36 -9.21 19.80
CA MET A 231 30.19 -9.65 19.04
C MET A 231 28.97 -8.73 19.26
N GLU A 232 28.70 -8.30 20.50
CA GLU A 232 27.59 -7.38 20.76
C GLU A 232 27.87 -5.99 20.17
N ALA A 233 29.12 -5.51 20.21
CA ALA A 233 29.51 -4.27 19.53
C ALA A 233 29.39 -4.36 17.99
N MET A 234 29.77 -5.49 17.38
CA MET A 234 29.57 -5.71 15.93
C MET A 234 28.09 -5.75 15.56
N LYS A 235 27.25 -6.32 16.43
CA LYS A 235 25.79 -6.36 16.26
C LYS A 235 25.15 -4.98 16.42
N ASP A 236 25.51 -4.21 17.45
CA ASP A 236 25.08 -2.82 17.64
C ASP A 236 25.48 -1.92 16.46
N VAL A 237 26.71 -2.08 15.93
CA VAL A 237 27.15 -1.40 14.71
C VAL A 237 26.34 -1.86 13.48
N MET A 238 26.03 -3.15 13.36
CA MET A 238 25.23 -3.69 12.26
C MET A 238 23.79 -3.16 12.30
N ASP A 239 23.13 -3.18 13.46
CA ASP A 239 21.77 -2.65 13.65
C ASP A 239 21.74 -1.12 13.40
N LYS A 240 22.73 -0.35 13.90
CA LYS A 240 22.85 1.09 13.57
C LYS A 240 23.11 1.36 12.09
N SER A 241 23.87 0.49 11.42
CA SER A 241 24.12 0.61 9.97
C SER A 241 22.84 0.32 9.17
N LYS A 242 22.04 -0.65 9.62
CA LYS A 242 20.74 -0.98 9.07
C LYS A 242 19.75 0.17 9.26
N ASP A 243 19.64 0.74 10.46
CA ASP A 243 18.81 1.92 10.72
C ASP A 243 19.23 3.12 9.84
N THR A 244 20.54 3.31 9.64
CA THR A 244 21.06 4.36 8.75
C THR A 244 20.64 4.13 7.30
N LEU A 245 20.77 2.89 6.80
CA LEU A 245 20.37 2.50 5.46
C LEU A 245 18.85 2.62 5.25
N ASP A 246 18.05 2.23 6.24
CA ASP A 246 16.59 2.33 6.21
C ASP A 246 16.12 3.81 6.21
N ASN A 247 16.79 4.67 6.98
CA ASN A 247 16.57 6.12 6.94
C ASN A 247 16.96 6.74 5.59
N MET A 248 18.07 6.30 4.97
CA MET A 248 18.46 6.73 3.62
C MET A 248 17.43 6.27 2.57
N ASN A 249 17.01 5.00 2.62
CA ASN A 249 15.98 4.44 1.74
C ASN A 249 14.67 5.24 1.86
N ARG A 250 14.21 5.48 3.10
CA ARG A 250 13.02 6.31 3.37
C ARG A 250 13.15 7.72 2.80
N MET A 251 14.33 8.35 2.87
CA MET A 251 14.56 9.68 2.30
C MET A 251 14.54 9.68 0.77
N LEU A 252 15.21 8.72 0.13
CA LEU A 252 15.21 8.56 -1.34
C LEU A 252 13.78 8.29 -1.86
N MET A 253 13.05 7.43 -1.18
CA MET A 253 11.63 7.14 -1.45
C MET A 253 10.75 8.39 -1.31
N SER A 254 10.99 9.25 -0.32
CA SER A 254 10.28 10.53 -0.20
C SER A 254 10.62 11.50 -1.34
N ILE A 255 11.90 11.70 -1.64
CA ILE A 255 12.36 12.54 -2.76
C ILE A 255 11.72 12.10 -4.07
N LYS A 256 11.69 10.78 -4.32
CA LYS A 256 11.12 10.21 -5.54
C LYS A 256 9.59 10.29 -5.57
N ARG A 257 8.90 10.18 -4.43
CA ARG A 257 7.45 10.42 -4.34
C ARG A 257 7.06 11.87 -4.58
N ASP A 258 7.93 12.84 -4.27
CA ASP A 258 7.69 14.26 -4.53
C ASP A 258 8.16 14.73 -5.91
N GLN A 259 9.02 13.95 -6.58
CA GLN A 259 9.47 14.22 -7.94
C GLN A 259 8.30 14.18 -8.94
N CYS A 260 8.11 15.27 -9.68
CA CYS A 260 7.23 15.34 -10.85
C CYS A 260 7.90 16.16 -11.97
N MET A 261 7.55 15.87 -13.22
CA MET A 261 7.95 16.71 -14.35
C MET A 261 6.79 17.58 -14.78
N ALA A 262 6.96 18.91 -14.75
CA ALA A 262 5.99 19.86 -15.27
C ALA A 262 6.40 20.33 -16.67
N TYR A 263 5.45 20.46 -17.58
CA TYR A 263 5.66 21.03 -18.91
C TYR A 263 4.41 21.78 -19.40
N VAL A 264 4.58 22.66 -20.39
CA VAL A 264 3.48 23.42 -21.01
C VAL A 264 3.34 22.98 -22.46
N LEU A 265 2.12 22.66 -22.88
CA LEU A 265 1.81 22.28 -24.25
C LEU A 265 0.51 22.96 -24.69
N HIS A 266 0.54 23.71 -25.80
CA HIS A 266 -0.59 24.47 -26.33
C HIS A 266 -1.31 25.37 -25.29
N GLY A 267 -0.56 25.98 -24.37
CA GLY A 267 -1.09 26.86 -23.31
C GLY A 267 -1.65 26.13 -22.07
N TYR A 268 -1.73 24.80 -22.09
CA TYR A 268 -2.12 24.01 -20.92
C TYR A 268 -0.89 23.54 -20.14
N GLN A 269 -1.00 23.53 -18.81
CA GLN A 269 0.03 23.04 -17.91
C GLN A 269 -0.22 21.55 -17.58
N TYR A 270 0.82 20.74 -17.73
CA TYR A 270 0.81 19.30 -17.51
C TYR A 270 1.85 18.92 -16.45
N TRP A 271 1.50 17.94 -15.63
CA TRP A 271 2.39 17.32 -14.65
C TRP A 271 2.41 15.82 -14.88
N LYS A 272 3.59 15.27 -15.16
CA LYS A 272 3.83 13.83 -15.31
C LYS A 272 4.45 13.30 -14.03
N LYS A 273 3.80 12.31 -13.42
CA LYS A 273 4.26 11.65 -12.19
C LYS A 273 4.45 10.15 -12.41
N ASP A 274 5.48 9.60 -11.80
CA ASP A 274 5.77 8.18 -11.78
C ASP A 274 5.78 7.73 -10.32
N PRO A 275 4.64 7.25 -9.79
CA PRO A 275 4.50 7.01 -8.36
C PRO A 275 5.17 5.72 -7.91
N LEU A 276 5.60 5.70 -6.66
CA LEU A 276 6.16 4.54 -5.96
C LEU A 276 5.08 3.83 -5.14
N ASN A 277 5.08 2.50 -5.13
CA ASN A 277 4.26 1.70 -4.20
C ASN A 277 4.86 1.69 -2.77
N ARG A 278 4.43 0.75 -1.92
CA ARG A 278 4.96 0.63 -0.54
C ARG A 278 6.32 -0.07 -0.50
N GLN A 279 6.61 -0.90 -1.48
CA GLN A 279 7.75 -1.81 -1.56
C GLN A 279 9.02 -1.15 -2.11
N GLY A 280 8.91 -0.04 -2.84
CA GLY A 280 10.06 0.63 -3.48
C GLY A 280 9.98 0.74 -4.99
N ILE A 281 8.99 0.08 -5.61
CA ILE A 281 8.89 -0.14 -7.05
C ILE A 281 8.12 1.01 -7.70
N LEU A 282 8.57 1.48 -8.87
CA LEU A 282 7.85 2.50 -9.66
C LEU A 282 6.70 1.89 -10.46
N ALA A 283 5.67 2.70 -10.73
CA ALA A 283 4.57 2.25 -11.57
C ALA A 283 5.03 1.88 -12.99
N SER A 284 6.01 2.62 -13.55
CA SER A 284 6.59 2.27 -14.85
C SER A 284 7.43 0.99 -14.87
N GLU A 285 7.87 0.48 -13.72
CA GLU A 285 8.52 -0.85 -13.60
C GLU A 285 7.48 -2.00 -13.59
N CYS A 286 6.20 -1.68 -13.39
CA CYS A 286 5.06 -2.62 -13.47
C CYS A 286 4.24 -2.42 -14.76
N ASP A 287 4.87 -1.94 -15.84
CA ASP A 287 4.25 -1.62 -17.14
C ASP A 287 3.08 -0.60 -17.12
N LEU A 288 2.93 0.19 -16.03
CA LEU A 288 1.87 1.19 -15.94
C LEU A 288 2.30 2.54 -16.54
N PRO A 289 1.41 3.22 -17.31
CA PRO A 289 1.74 4.50 -17.90
C PRO A 289 1.77 5.59 -16.83
N ARG A 290 2.88 6.32 -16.76
CA ARG A 290 3.06 7.48 -15.88
C ARG A 290 1.84 8.41 -15.88
N LEU A 291 1.32 8.68 -14.70
CA LEU A 291 0.14 9.53 -14.48
C LEU A 291 0.37 10.94 -15.05
N VAL A 292 -0.51 11.36 -15.96
CA VAL A 292 -0.51 12.72 -16.52
C VAL A 292 -1.71 13.49 -15.97
N TYR A 293 -1.40 14.50 -15.17
CA TYR A 293 -2.35 15.49 -14.67
C TYR A 293 -2.30 16.72 -15.55
N PHE A 294 -3.45 17.32 -15.83
CA PHE A 294 -3.54 18.65 -16.42
C PHE A 294 -4.47 19.53 -15.61
N TYR A 295 -4.14 20.82 -15.56
CA TYR A 295 -4.99 21.83 -14.92
C TYR A 295 -5.89 22.50 -15.96
N ASN A 296 -7.20 22.48 -15.72
CA ASN A 296 -8.16 23.22 -16.55
C ASN A 296 -8.46 24.58 -15.89
N PRO A 297 -7.92 25.70 -16.41
CA PRO A 297 -8.10 27.01 -15.79
C PRO A 297 -9.57 27.49 -15.83
N ASN A 298 -10.35 27.09 -16.83
CA ASN A 298 -11.74 27.53 -16.99
C ASN A 298 -12.70 26.87 -15.99
N ARG A 299 -12.31 25.75 -15.38
CA ARG A 299 -13.10 25.03 -14.36
C ARG A 299 -12.42 24.99 -12.98
N CYS A 300 -11.26 25.63 -12.83
CA CYS A 300 -10.40 25.54 -11.64
C CYS A 300 -10.19 24.10 -11.15
N SER A 301 -10.10 23.15 -12.07
CA SER A 301 -10.16 21.71 -11.79
C SER A 301 -8.94 20.98 -12.33
N TRP A 302 -8.42 20.07 -11.53
CA TRP A 302 -7.45 19.07 -11.98
C TRP A 302 -8.16 17.93 -12.71
N SER A 303 -7.50 17.35 -13.69
CA SER A 303 -7.97 16.16 -14.40
C SER A 303 -6.80 15.24 -14.67
N ILE A 304 -7.05 13.94 -14.58
CA ILE A 304 -6.09 12.87 -14.86
C ILE A 304 -6.60 12.10 -16.06
N SER A 305 -5.72 11.78 -17.01
CA SER A 305 -6.06 10.92 -18.14
C SER A 305 -5.62 9.50 -17.83
N LEU A 306 -6.57 8.61 -17.57
CA LEU A 306 -6.34 7.20 -17.25
C LEU A 306 -7.51 6.37 -17.80
N GLY A 307 -7.20 5.28 -18.53
CA GLY A 307 -8.20 4.30 -18.96
C GLY A 307 -8.58 3.35 -17.82
N ASP A 308 -9.67 2.60 -17.99
CA ASP A 308 -10.18 1.66 -16.97
C ASP A 308 -9.17 0.53 -16.68
N ASP A 309 -8.48 0.07 -17.73
CA ASP A 309 -7.35 -0.84 -17.72
C ASP A 309 -6.21 -0.34 -16.82
N HIS A 310 -5.78 0.89 -17.07
CA HIS A 310 -4.70 1.55 -16.34
C HIS A 310 -5.11 1.88 -14.89
N MET A 311 -6.34 2.35 -14.67
CA MET A 311 -6.91 2.59 -13.33
C MET A 311 -6.80 1.34 -12.46
N ALA A 312 -7.21 0.19 -12.97
CA ALA A 312 -7.16 -1.06 -12.23
C ALA A 312 -5.73 -1.61 -12.07
N GLY A 313 -4.88 -1.45 -13.07
CA GLY A 313 -3.44 -1.68 -12.94
C GLY A 313 -2.85 -0.88 -11.76
N TYR A 314 -3.19 0.41 -11.65
CA TYR A 314 -2.79 1.26 -10.53
C TYR A 314 -3.38 0.84 -9.18
N LEU A 315 -4.65 0.41 -9.12
CA LEU A 315 -5.26 -0.12 -7.90
C LEU A 315 -4.55 -1.40 -7.42
N ARG A 316 -4.17 -2.32 -8.34
CA ARG A 316 -3.33 -3.48 -8.03
C ARG A 316 -1.94 -3.06 -7.53
N PHE A 317 -1.27 -2.16 -8.26
CA PHE A 317 0.09 -1.68 -7.95
C PHE A 317 0.22 -1.05 -6.57
N PHE A 318 -0.76 -0.28 -6.11
CA PHE A 318 -0.76 0.27 -4.75
C PHE A 318 -1.25 -0.72 -3.68
N GLY A 319 -1.81 -1.87 -4.07
CA GLY A 319 -2.53 -2.78 -3.17
C GLY A 319 -3.80 -2.15 -2.58
N ILE A 320 -4.35 -1.12 -3.23
CA ILE A 320 -5.52 -0.36 -2.75
C ILE A 320 -6.69 -0.71 -3.65
N GLY A 321 -7.69 -1.40 -3.11
CA GLY A 321 -8.87 -1.76 -3.88
C GLY A 321 -8.62 -2.83 -4.95
N ALA A 322 -7.53 -3.59 -4.88
CA ALA A 322 -7.33 -4.76 -5.75
C ALA A 322 -8.46 -5.80 -5.59
N ASN A 323 -9.04 -5.90 -4.39
CA ASN A 323 -10.24 -6.67 -4.06
C ASN A 323 -11.55 -6.06 -4.62
N LEU A 324 -11.48 -4.91 -5.28
CA LEU A 324 -12.59 -4.27 -5.98
C LEU A 324 -12.49 -4.50 -7.49
N ILE A 325 -11.67 -5.45 -7.95
CA ILE A 325 -11.36 -5.65 -9.37
C ILE A 325 -11.58 -7.12 -9.74
N GLN A 326 -12.17 -7.37 -10.92
CA GLN A 326 -12.27 -8.70 -11.51
C GLN A 326 -11.79 -8.70 -12.96
N GLY A 327 -11.08 -9.75 -13.37
CA GLY A 327 -10.52 -9.92 -14.71
C GLY A 327 -9.13 -9.31 -14.85
N ASP A 328 -8.34 -9.88 -15.76
CA ASP A 328 -6.92 -9.55 -15.91
C ASP A 328 -6.68 -8.55 -17.04
N GLU A 329 -7.17 -8.85 -18.26
CA GLU A 329 -6.97 -8.01 -19.46
C GLU A 329 -7.84 -6.73 -19.52
N LYS A 330 -9.11 -6.82 -19.09
CA LYS A 330 -10.04 -5.68 -18.97
C LYS A 330 -10.70 -5.67 -17.60
N PRO A 331 -9.97 -5.20 -16.59
CA PRO A 331 -10.40 -5.21 -15.21
C PRO A 331 -11.70 -4.41 -15.02
N LYS A 332 -12.69 -4.99 -14.33
CA LYS A 332 -13.95 -4.32 -13.99
C LYS A 332 -14.05 -4.08 -12.49
N LEU A 333 -14.58 -2.92 -12.11
CA LEU A 333 -14.86 -2.62 -10.71
C LEU A 333 -16.00 -3.51 -10.17
N ILE A 334 -15.77 -4.17 -9.04
CA ILE A 334 -16.77 -4.97 -8.32
C ILE A 334 -17.78 -4.00 -7.69
N ASP A 335 -18.95 -3.90 -8.30
CA ASP A 335 -19.92 -2.86 -7.92
C ASP A 335 -20.88 -3.30 -6.80
N ALA A 336 -20.30 -3.49 -5.61
CA ALA A 336 -21.05 -3.72 -4.38
C ALA A 336 -22.01 -2.57 -4.04
N ARG A 337 -21.67 -1.33 -4.43
CA ARG A 337 -22.51 -0.16 -4.18
C ARG A 337 -23.79 -0.22 -5.01
N LEU A 338 -23.68 -0.47 -6.32
CA LEU A 338 -24.85 -0.63 -7.19
C LEU A 338 -25.66 -1.87 -6.84
N SER A 339 -25.01 -2.94 -6.36
CA SER A 339 -25.70 -4.09 -5.79
C SER A 339 -26.53 -3.72 -4.55
N ARG A 340 -25.99 -2.95 -3.59
CA ARG A 340 -26.74 -2.51 -2.41
C ARG A 340 -27.83 -1.49 -2.74
N GLU A 341 -27.57 -0.57 -3.66
CA GLU A 341 -28.55 0.43 -4.09
C GLU A 341 -29.73 -0.22 -4.83
N LEU A 342 -29.48 -1.24 -5.67
CA LEU A 342 -30.54 -2.03 -6.30
C LEU A 342 -31.43 -2.71 -5.24
N VAL A 343 -30.82 -3.41 -4.29
CA VAL A 343 -31.55 -4.08 -3.19
C VAL A 343 -32.36 -3.07 -2.35
N LYS A 344 -31.85 -1.86 -2.15
CA LYS A 344 -32.53 -0.81 -1.39
C LYS A 344 -33.70 -0.16 -2.15
N ARG A 345 -33.58 0.00 -3.47
CA ARG A 345 -34.59 0.68 -4.29
C ARG A 345 -35.80 -0.22 -4.56
N GLU A 346 -35.55 -1.46 -4.96
CA GLU A 346 -36.61 -2.44 -5.19
C GLU A 346 -37.19 -2.94 -3.85
N SER A 347 -38.32 -3.63 -3.88
CA SER A 347 -38.96 -4.20 -2.67
C SER A 347 -39.70 -5.51 -2.91
N ILE A 348 -39.63 -6.04 -4.13
CA ILE A 348 -40.19 -7.33 -4.52
C ILE A 348 -39.06 -8.13 -5.14
N ALA A 349 -38.90 -9.37 -4.70
CA ALA A 349 -37.86 -10.27 -5.15
C ALA A 349 -38.45 -11.62 -5.53
N THR A 350 -37.77 -12.38 -6.39
CA THR A 350 -38.04 -13.81 -6.55
C THR A 350 -37.28 -14.56 -5.47
N LEU A 351 -38.00 -15.15 -4.51
CA LEU A 351 -37.45 -16.06 -3.51
C LEU A 351 -37.44 -17.48 -4.10
N ALA A 352 -36.24 -18.04 -4.21
CA ALA A 352 -36.01 -19.43 -4.60
C ALA A 352 -35.63 -20.28 -3.37
N THR A 353 -36.24 -21.46 -3.31
CA THR A 353 -36.09 -22.47 -2.24
C THR A 353 -36.03 -23.87 -2.87
N VAL A 354 -35.79 -24.91 -2.07
CA VAL A 354 -35.72 -26.30 -2.56
C VAL A 354 -36.77 -27.14 -1.85
N TYR A 355 -37.51 -27.98 -2.58
CA TYR A 355 -38.44 -28.93 -1.98
C TYR A 355 -37.69 -29.98 -1.13
N PRO A 356 -38.18 -30.33 0.07
CA PRO A 356 -37.52 -31.31 0.93
C PRO A 356 -37.50 -32.71 0.30
N SER A 357 -36.61 -33.58 0.78
CA SER A 357 -36.39 -34.92 0.24
C SER A 357 -37.61 -35.85 0.35
N ASP A 358 -38.50 -35.58 1.28
CA ASP A 358 -39.75 -36.31 1.55
C ASP A 358 -40.99 -35.64 0.92
N TYR A 359 -40.81 -34.68 0.00
CA TYR A 359 -41.93 -33.93 -0.56
C TYR A 359 -42.95 -34.83 -1.26
N ARG A 360 -44.20 -34.74 -0.81
CA ARG A 360 -45.35 -35.60 -1.16
C ARG A 360 -45.66 -35.77 -2.66
N VAL A 361 -45.15 -34.91 -3.53
CA VAL A 361 -45.38 -34.99 -4.98
C VAL A 361 -44.17 -35.67 -5.62
N THR A 362 -44.39 -36.89 -6.13
CA THR A 362 -43.37 -37.71 -6.78
C THR A 362 -42.63 -36.91 -7.86
N GLY A 363 -41.30 -36.96 -7.81
CA GLY A 363 -40.43 -36.26 -8.77
C GLY A 363 -40.16 -34.79 -8.46
N LEU A 364 -40.80 -34.16 -7.48
CA LEU A 364 -40.47 -32.77 -7.08
C LEU A 364 -39.51 -32.65 -5.89
N ALA A 365 -39.23 -33.72 -5.15
CA ALA A 365 -38.21 -33.71 -4.11
C ALA A 365 -36.86 -33.21 -4.66
N GLY A 366 -36.18 -32.33 -3.92
CA GLY A 366 -34.92 -31.71 -4.34
C GLY A 366 -35.00 -30.71 -5.49
N HIS A 367 -36.19 -30.47 -6.09
CA HIS A 367 -36.33 -29.47 -7.15
C HIS A 367 -36.38 -28.04 -6.58
N PRO A 368 -35.88 -27.04 -7.32
CA PRO A 368 -36.06 -25.65 -6.96
C PRO A 368 -37.51 -25.22 -7.14
N PHE A 369 -38.03 -24.48 -6.17
CA PHE A 369 -39.29 -23.74 -6.25
C PHE A 369 -38.98 -22.25 -6.15
N ALA A 370 -39.67 -21.41 -6.94
CA ALA A 370 -39.46 -19.98 -6.94
C ALA A 370 -40.79 -19.22 -7.01
N LEU A 371 -40.96 -18.21 -6.17
CA LEU A 371 -42.14 -17.33 -6.15
C LEU A 371 -41.73 -15.92 -5.70
N MET A 372 -42.52 -14.91 -6.08
CA MET A 372 -42.26 -13.52 -5.70
C MET A 372 -42.68 -13.25 -4.25
N GLU A 373 -41.84 -12.58 -3.48
CA GLU A 373 -42.07 -12.19 -2.09
C GLU A 373 -41.74 -10.70 -1.90
N TYR A 374 -42.46 -10.04 -0.98
CA TYR A 374 -42.13 -8.69 -0.52
C TYR A 374 -40.94 -8.73 0.43
N TYR A 375 -40.03 -7.76 0.34
CA TYR A 375 -38.93 -7.58 1.28
C TYR A 375 -38.66 -6.09 1.53
N ALA A 376 -37.92 -5.79 2.60
CA ALA A 376 -37.36 -4.46 2.85
C ALA A 376 -35.88 -4.56 3.30
N SER A 377 -35.04 -3.64 2.82
CA SER A 377 -33.61 -3.57 3.15
C SER A 377 -33.36 -2.77 4.43
N CYS A 378 -33.92 -3.24 5.56
CA CYS A 378 -33.90 -2.50 6.82
C CYS A 378 -32.56 -2.54 7.55
N HIS A 379 -31.78 -3.60 7.38
CA HIS A 379 -30.56 -3.82 8.14
C HIS A 379 -29.32 -3.24 7.44
N LYS A 380 -28.44 -2.58 8.20
CA LYS A 380 -27.21 -1.94 7.66
C LYS A 380 -26.26 -2.95 7.03
N ASN A 381 -26.15 -4.16 7.60
CA ASN A 381 -25.38 -5.27 7.04
C ASN A 381 -25.91 -5.81 5.69
N GLY A 382 -27.09 -5.39 5.23
CA GLY A 382 -27.70 -5.87 3.99
C GLY A 382 -28.56 -7.12 4.14
N SER A 383 -28.86 -7.54 5.37
CA SER A 383 -29.94 -8.49 5.64
C SER A 383 -31.30 -7.90 5.23
N LEU A 384 -32.22 -8.76 4.81
CA LEU A 384 -33.56 -8.37 4.36
C LEU A 384 -34.60 -8.75 5.41
N SER A 385 -35.52 -7.84 5.70
CA SER A 385 -36.70 -8.11 6.52
C SER A 385 -37.87 -8.50 5.60
N TYR A 386 -38.58 -9.56 5.93
CA TYR A 386 -39.79 -9.96 5.20
C TYR A 386 -40.82 -10.66 6.10
N LEU A 387 -42.03 -10.84 5.56
CA LEU A 387 -43.11 -11.56 6.23
C LEU A 387 -43.10 -13.04 5.84
N PHE A 388 -42.94 -13.89 6.84
CA PHE A 388 -42.94 -15.34 6.68
C PHE A 388 -44.35 -15.89 6.89
N PHE A 389 -44.94 -16.40 5.81
CA PHE A 389 -46.29 -16.96 5.80
C PHE A 389 -46.25 -18.50 5.76
N PRO A 390 -46.64 -19.24 6.81
CA PRO A 390 -46.60 -20.72 6.83
C PRO A 390 -47.50 -21.40 5.77
N ILE A 391 -48.42 -20.63 5.17
CA ILE A 391 -49.22 -21.06 4.03
C ILE A 391 -48.43 -21.07 2.70
N SER A 392 -47.38 -20.23 2.57
CA SER A 392 -46.51 -20.18 1.39
C SER A 392 -45.68 -21.46 1.25
N GLN A 393 -45.51 -21.93 0.01
CA GLN A 393 -44.65 -23.08 -0.28
C GLN A 393 -43.16 -22.75 -0.06
N ASN A 394 -42.73 -21.50 -0.28
CA ASN A 394 -41.39 -21.04 0.07
C ASN A 394 -41.12 -21.19 1.56
N ALA A 395 -42.04 -20.72 2.41
CA ALA A 395 -41.90 -20.80 3.86
C ALA A 395 -41.76 -22.25 4.36
N ARG A 396 -42.55 -23.17 3.80
CA ARG A 396 -42.45 -24.61 4.12
C ARG A 396 -41.11 -25.22 3.69
N ASN A 397 -40.65 -24.87 2.49
CA ASN A 397 -39.35 -25.30 1.99
C ASN A 397 -38.21 -24.78 2.87
N VAL A 398 -38.23 -23.49 3.24
CA VAL A 398 -37.25 -22.88 4.16
C VAL A 398 -37.26 -23.60 5.52
N ALA A 399 -38.43 -23.82 6.12
CA ALA A 399 -38.54 -24.48 7.43
C ALA A 399 -38.11 -25.96 7.42
N SER A 400 -38.07 -26.60 6.24
CA SER A 400 -37.62 -27.99 6.08
C SER A 400 -36.17 -28.10 5.59
N ALA A 401 -35.57 -27.00 5.13
CA ALA A 401 -34.21 -26.98 4.61
C ALA A 401 -33.18 -26.97 5.75
N PRO A 402 -32.13 -27.81 5.71
CA PRO A 402 -31.02 -27.73 6.66
C PRO A 402 -30.41 -26.33 6.70
N GLY A 403 -30.46 -25.67 7.85
CA GLY A 403 -29.96 -24.30 8.02
C GLY A 403 -30.86 -23.20 7.42
N ASN A 404 -32.13 -23.49 7.12
CA ASN A 404 -33.13 -22.53 6.62
C ASN A 404 -32.68 -21.76 5.36
N THR A 405 -32.01 -22.42 4.43
CA THR A 405 -31.38 -21.77 3.26
C THR A 405 -32.39 -21.30 2.22
N ALA A 406 -32.16 -20.13 1.63
CA ALA A 406 -32.93 -19.60 0.51
C ALA A 406 -32.08 -18.70 -0.41
N SER A 407 -32.66 -18.24 -1.53
CA SER A 407 -32.02 -17.28 -2.43
C SER A 407 -32.98 -16.20 -2.91
N PHE A 408 -32.68 -14.94 -2.63
CA PHE A 408 -33.43 -13.76 -3.09
C PHE A 408 -32.82 -13.23 -4.38
N THR A 409 -33.58 -13.23 -5.48
CA THR A 409 -33.18 -12.59 -6.76
C THR A 409 -33.98 -11.33 -7.01
N ILE A 410 -33.28 -10.20 -7.17
CA ILE A 410 -33.84 -8.87 -7.35
C ILE A 410 -33.36 -8.31 -8.70
N ARG A 411 -34.29 -7.71 -9.45
CA ARG A 411 -34.02 -7.07 -10.76
C ARG A 411 -34.56 -5.64 -10.75
N VAL A 412 -33.99 -4.76 -11.57
CA VAL A 412 -34.59 -3.45 -11.86
C VAL A 412 -36.04 -3.63 -12.32
N ALA A 413 -36.99 -2.97 -11.66
CA ALA A 413 -38.37 -2.93 -12.11
C ALA A 413 -38.52 -2.25 -13.48
N GLU A 414 -39.38 -2.80 -14.33
CA GLU A 414 -39.80 -2.16 -15.57
C GLU A 414 -40.79 -1.04 -15.21
N SER A 415 -40.39 0.22 -15.43
CA SER A 415 -41.27 1.37 -15.19
C SER A 415 -42.29 1.48 -16.33
N PRO A 416 -43.62 1.42 -16.07
CA PRO A 416 -44.64 1.52 -17.12
C PRO A 416 -44.69 2.92 -17.75
N ASN A 417 -44.33 3.94 -16.99
CA ASN A 417 -44.16 5.32 -17.44
C ASN A 417 -42.67 5.65 -17.52
N GLY A 418 -42.30 6.51 -18.48
CA GLY A 418 -40.92 6.95 -18.68
C GLY A 418 -40.28 7.52 -17.40
N PHE A 419 -38.97 7.34 -17.28
CA PHE A 419 -38.19 7.68 -16.09
C PHE A 419 -38.22 9.18 -15.77
N GLU A 420 -39.15 9.59 -14.92
CA GLU A 420 -39.10 10.88 -14.25
C GLU A 420 -38.23 10.71 -12.98
N PRO A 421 -37.01 11.28 -12.94
CA PRO A 421 -36.19 11.17 -11.76
C PRO A 421 -36.84 11.97 -10.63
N ASP A 422 -36.96 11.34 -9.45
CA ASP A 422 -37.40 12.00 -8.23
C ASP A 422 -36.35 13.01 -7.76
N VAL A 423 -36.36 14.19 -8.40
CA VAL A 423 -35.62 15.38 -7.97
C VAL A 423 -36.36 15.92 -6.77
N GLY A 424 -35.92 15.51 -5.58
CA GLY A 424 -36.64 15.77 -4.33
C GLY A 424 -37.07 17.23 -4.18
N GLY A 425 -38.38 17.42 -4.03
CA GLY A 425 -38.99 18.70 -3.72
C GLY A 425 -39.16 19.65 -4.90
N SER A 426 -40.12 19.33 -5.79
CA SER A 426 -40.95 20.42 -6.33
C SER A 426 -41.63 21.09 -5.14
N MET A 427 -41.17 22.30 -4.78
CA MET A 427 -41.75 23.05 -3.68
C MET A 427 -43.22 23.33 -4.01
N GLY A 428 -44.11 22.74 -3.21
CA GLY A 428 -45.55 22.79 -3.47
C GLY A 428 -46.03 24.22 -3.62
N MET A 429 -46.86 24.43 -4.64
CA MET A 429 -47.60 25.65 -4.92
C MET A 429 -48.27 26.16 -3.63
N MET A 430 -47.80 27.30 -3.11
CA MET A 430 -48.38 28.02 -1.98
C MET A 430 -48.70 29.43 -2.45
N ASP A 431 -49.95 29.85 -2.21
CA ASP A 431 -50.52 31.08 -2.76
C ASP A 431 -49.83 32.37 -2.26
N PRO A 432 -49.82 33.44 -3.08
CA PRO A 432 -49.18 34.70 -2.74
C PRO A 432 -50.09 35.58 -1.87
N VAL A 433 -49.81 35.67 -0.57
CA VAL A 433 -50.45 36.64 0.33
C VAL A 433 -49.41 37.53 1.02
N LEU A 434 -49.30 38.75 0.48
CA LEU A 434 -48.96 40.04 1.12
C LEU A 434 -47.83 40.16 2.17
N MET A 435 -46.89 41.08 1.89
CA MET A 435 -46.39 42.19 2.77
C MET A 435 -45.81 41.83 4.16
N ALA A 436 -44.76 42.42 4.74
CA ALA A 436 -43.67 43.34 4.37
C ALA A 436 -42.63 43.23 5.53
N SER A 437 -41.71 44.14 5.91
CA SER A 437 -41.32 45.49 5.46
C SER A 437 -39.89 45.82 5.93
N ASP A 438 -39.04 46.27 4.99
CA ASP A 438 -38.13 47.42 5.14
C ASP A 438 -36.91 47.41 6.11
N ASP A 439 -35.96 48.29 5.77
CA ASP A 439 -34.59 48.50 6.24
C ASP A 439 -34.21 48.33 7.73
N SER A 440 -32.96 47.86 7.96
CA SER A 440 -31.91 48.61 8.69
C SER A 440 -30.54 47.91 8.64
N GLN A 441 -29.48 48.63 8.26
CA GLN A 441 -28.09 48.16 8.32
C GLN A 441 -27.41 48.47 9.69
N VAL A 442 -26.29 47.78 9.98
CA VAL A 442 -24.94 48.37 10.25
C VAL A 442 -24.07 47.48 11.15
N LEU A 443 -22.95 46.99 10.59
CA LEU A 443 -21.66 46.59 11.20
C LEU A 443 -21.62 45.61 12.42
N LEU A 444 -21.04 44.41 12.21
CA LEU A 444 -19.65 44.10 12.66
C LEU A 444 -19.17 42.67 12.28
N ASN A 445 -18.20 42.63 11.36
CA ASN A 445 -16.99 41.78 11.32
C ASN A 445 -16.97 40.22 11.33
N THR A 446 -15.99 39.70 10.58
CA THR A 446 -15.26 38.41 10.76
C THR A 446 -15.98 37.04 10.71
N ARG A 447 -15.99 36.41 9.52
CA ARG A 447 -15.21 35.17 9.20
C ARG A 447 -15.51 34.64 7.79
N SER A 448 -14.62 34.90 6.83
CA SER A 448 -14.66 34.20 5.53
C SER A 448 -13.97 32.85 5.61
N SER A 449 -14.68 31.83 6.11
CA SER A 449 -14.23 30.43 5.99
C SER A 449 -14.59 29.90 4.60
N LYS A 450 -13.75 30.20 3.60
CA LYS A 450 -13.93 29.68 2.23
C LYS A 450 -13.78 28.15 2.25
N LYS A 451 -14.88 27.44 1.96
CA LYS A 451 -14.91 25.98 1.84
C LYS A 451 -13.97 25.51 0.72
N ASN A 452 -13.16 24.49 0.98
CA ASN A 452 -12.26 23.90 -0.03
C ASN A 452 -13.08 23.32 -1.21
N PRO A 453 -12.77 23.68 -2.48
CA PRO A 453 -13.58 23.28 -3.65
C PRO A 453 -13.43 21.80 -4.04
N VAL A 454 -12.50 21.06 -3.45
CA VAL A 454 -12.20 19.65 -3.80
C VAL A 454 -13.38 18.70 -3.52
N THR A 455 -14.27 19.04 -2.59
CA THR A 455 -15.44 18.20 -2.23
C THR A 455 -16.70 18.45 -3.08
N ALA A 456 -16.68 19.40 -4.01
CA ALA A 456 -17.84 19.71 -4.86
C ALA A 456 -17.98 18.78 -6.08
N GLY A 457 -16.86 18.34 -6.66
CA GLY A 457 -16.87 17.56 -7.91
C GLY A 457 -17.41 16.13 -7.79
N TRP A 458 -17.35 15.52 -6.60
CA TRP A 458 -17.64 14.10 -6.40
C TRP A 458 -19.10 13.80 -6.03
N ARG A 459 -19.83 14.77 -5.45
CA ARG A 459 -21.18 14.55 -4.88
C ARG A 459 -22.32 14.39 -5.91
N GLY A 460 -22.12 14.81 -7.17
CA GLY A 460 -23.17 14.76 -8.20
C GLY A 460 -23.17 13.53 -9.11
N TRP A 461 -22.01 12.90 -9.34
CA TRP A 461 -21.84 11.94 -10.44
C TRP A 461 -22.53 10.59 -10.18
N GLY A 462 -22.37 10.01 -8.99
CA GLY A 462 -22.83 8.64 -8.71
C GLY A 462 -24.36 8.43 -8.79
N LYS A 463 -25.17 9.37 -8.25
CA LYS A 463 -26.64 9.24 -8.25
C LYS A 463 -27.26 9.51 -9.62
N SER A 464 -26.78 10.53 -10.33
CA SER A 464 -27.31 10.91 -11.65
C SER A 464 -27.00 9.87 -12.72
N ILE A 465 -25.77 9.34 -12.74
CA ILE A 465 -25.33 8.42 -13.80
C ILE A 465 -25.98 7.04 -13.67
N PHE A 466 -26.14 6.48 -12.46
CA PHE A 466 -26.78 5.16 -12.31
C PHE A 466 -28.27 5.18 -12.69
N GLY A 467 -29.02 6.20 -12.25
CA GLY A 467 -30.43 6.37 -12.63
C GLY A 467 -30.60 6.48 -14.15
N ALA A 468 -29.88 7.41 -14.77
CA ALA A 468 -29.97 7.64 -16.22
C ALA A 468 -29.45 6.47 -17.07
N SER A 469 -28.40 5.77 -16.63
CA SER A 469 -27.87 4.61 -17.36
C SER A 469 -28.78 3.39 -17.25
N GLN A 470 -29.34 3.08 -16.08
CA GLN A 470 -30.29 1.97 -15.94
C GLN A 470 -31.62 2.26 -16.63
N ALA A 471 -32.12 3.50 -16.63
CA ALA A 471 -33.28 3.89 -17.43
C ALA A 471 -33.05 3.74 -18.94
N LYS A 472 -31.82 4.02 -19.40
CA LYS A 472 -31.41 3.81 -20.80
C LYS A 472 -31.16 2.33 -21.11
N ALA A 473 -30.83 1.52 -20.11
CA ALA A 473 -30.61 0.08 -20.23
C ALA A 473 -31.92 -0.72 -20.25
N THR A 474 -32.91 -0.38 -19.42
CA THR A 474 -34.25 -1.00 -19.49
C THR A 474 -34.91 -0.74 -20.85
N GLY A 475 -34.71 0.44 -21.44
CA GLY A 475 -35.10 0.75 -22.82
C GLY A 475 -34.37 -0.06 -23.92
N ARG A 476 -33.31 -0.80 -23.58
CA ARG A 476 -32.63 -1.78 -24.46
C ARG A 476 -33.09 -3.23 -24.21
N GLY A 477 -34.00 -3.44 -23.26
CA GLY A 477 -34.60 -4.73 -22.93
C GLY A 477 -34.10 -5.36 -21.61
N PRO A 478 -34.85 -6.34 -21.04
CA PRO A 478 -34.60 -6.83 -19.68
C PRO A 478 -33.23 -7.47 -19.43
N ALA A 479 -32.54 -7.95 -20.48
CA ALA A 479 -31.18 -8.50 -20.36
C ALA A 479 -30.11 -7.42 -20.12
N ALA A 480 -30.35 -6.17 -20.54
CA ALA A 480 -29.43 -5.06 -20.30
C ALA A 480 -29.55 -4.46 -18.90
N ALA A 481 -30.61 -4.78 -18.15
CA ALA A 481 -30.86 -4.25 -16.81
C ALA A 481 -30.10 -5.00 -15.71
N ALA A 482 -29.74 -4.28 -14.65
CA ALA A 482 -29.06 -4.88 -13.50
C ALA A 482 -29.93 -5.87 -12.71
N ARG A 483 -29.30 -6.90 -12.16
CA ARG A 483 -29.89 -7.89 -11.27
C ARG A 483 -28.88 -8.45 -10.27
N VAL A 484 -29.35 -8.85 -9.11
CA VAL A 484 -28.57 -9.43 -8.01
C VAL A 484 -29.26 -10.67 -7.48
N ALA A 485 -28.49 -11.70 -7.16
CA ALA A 485 -28.91 -12.86 -6.39
C ALA A 485 -28.16 -12.86 -5.04
N LEU A 486 -28.91 -12.97 -3.95
CA LEU A 486 -28.40 -13.09 -2.59
C LEU A 486 -28.71 -14.52 -2.12
N MET A 487 -27.70 -15.29 -1.73
CA MET A 487 -27.86 -16.63 -1.17
C MET A 487 -27.51 -16.60 0.32
N GLY A 488 -28.29 -17.26 1.16
CA GLY A 488 -28.13 -17.18 2.62
C GLY A 488 -29.17 -17.97 3.39
N ASN A 489 -29.29 -17.70 4.68
CA ASN A 489 -30.22 -18.36 5.59
C ASN A 489 -31.32 -17.43 6.12
N VAL A 490 -32.41 -18.03 6.60
CA VAL A 490 -33.56 -17.34 7.18
C VAL A 490 -33.64 -17.58 8.68
N THR A 491 -33.64 -16.49 9.45
CA THR A 491 -34.03 -16.46 10.87
C THR A 491 -35.50 -16.10 10.96
N VAL A 492 -36.34 -16.95 11.57
CA VAL A 492 -37.79 -16.73 11.73
C VAL A 492 -38.12 -16.44 13.19
N PHE A 493 -38.85 -15.36 13.43
CA PHE A 493 -39.21 -14.87 14.76
C PHE A 493 -40.59 -15.41 15.16
N TYR A 494 -40.65 -16.72 15.46
CA TYR A 494 -41.89 -17.42 15.80
C TYR A 494 -42.58 -16.80 17.03
N GLY A 495 -43.83 -16.37 16.86
CA GLY A 495 -44.65 -15.81 17.94
C GLY A 495 -44.26 -14.41 18.43
N VAL A 496 -43.25 -13.78 17.82
CA VAL A 496 -42.80 -12.42 18.18
C VAL A 496 -43.61 -11.40 17.39
N THR A 497 -44.35 -10.54 18.09
CA THR A 497 -45.15 -9.46 17.49
C THR A 497 -44.39 -8.14 17.43
N GLY A 498 -43.41 -7.95 18.32
CA GLY A 498 -42.75 -6.67 18.57
C GLY A 498 -43.33 -5.90 19.77
N GLU A 499 -44.44 -6.34 20.35
CA GLU A 499 -45.07 -5.65 21.49
C GLU A 499 -44.33 -5.88 22.83
N GLY A 500 -43.41 -6.84 22.89
CA GLY A 500 -42.61 -7.12 24.08
C GLY A 500 -41.31 -6.33 24.20
N ASP A 501 -40.56 -6.62 25.27
CA ASP A 501 -39.26 -5.98 25.61
C ASP A 501 -38.04 -6.86 25.35
N THR A 502 -38.21 -8.04 24.73
CA THR A 502 -37.07 -8.90 24.38
C THR A 502 -36.23 -8.29 23.25
N GLU A 503 -35.01 -8.79 23.04
CA GLU A 503 -34.20 -8.37 21.87
C GLU A 503 -34.90 -8.72 20.55
N ALA A 504 -35.58 -9.87 20.51
CA ALA A 504 -36.38 -10.30 19.37
C ALA A 504 -37.55 -9.34 19.09
N ASP A 505 -38.21 -8.82 20.13
CA ASP A 505 -39.28 -7.82 19.98
C ASP A 505 -38.75 -6.47 19.51
N ARG A 506 -37.57 -6.04 19.99
CA ARG A 506 -36.92 -4.82 19.49
C ARG A 506 -36.60 -4.93 18.00
N GLU A 507 -35.96 -6.03 17.59
CA GLU A 507 -35.65 -6.26 16.18
C GLU A 507 -36.94 -6.39 15.35
N ALA A 508 -37.98 -7.06 15.85
CA ALA A 508 -39.28 -7.14 15.20
C ALA A 508 -39.95 -5.76 15.01
N ARG A 509 -39.82 -4.83 15.97
CA ARG A 509 -40.29 -3.44 15.81
C ARG A 509 -39.52 -2.68 14.74
N GLU A 510 -38.19 -2.73 14.77
CA GLU A 510 -37.36 -2.06 13.75
C GLU A 510 -37.63 -2.60 12.34
N MET A 511 -37.80 -3.92 12.21
CA MET A 511 -38.22 -4.55 10.95
C MET A 511 -39.63 -4.11 10.56
N SER A 512 -40.58 -4.07 11.49
CA SER A 512 -41.98 -3.66 11.24
C SER A 512 -42.08 -2.25 10.70
N ASP A 513 -41.49 -1.26 11.38
CA ASP A 513 -41.59 0.15 11.01
C ASP A 513 -40.98 0.40 9.62
N CYS A 514 -39.81 -0.19 9.36
CA CYS A 514 -39.15 -0.10 8.05
C CYS A 514 -39.91 -0.85 6.95
N PHE A 515 -40.41 -2.06 7.22
CA PHE A 515 -41.14 -2.85 6.23
C PHE A 515 -42.47 -2.19 5.85
N LEU A 516 -43.21 -1.65 6.82
CA LEU A 516 -44.46 -0.93 6.59
C LEU A 516 -44.25 0.42 5.91
N ALA A 517 -43.12 1.09 6.12
CA ALA A 517 -42.74 2.26 5.34
C ALA A 517 -42.52 1.93 3.86
N ARG A 518 -42.07 0.71 3.53
CA ARG A 518 -41.87 0.26 2.14
C ARG A 518 -43.10 -0.40 1.51
N HIS A 519 -43.96 -1.03 2.33
CA HIS A 519 -45.17 -1.77 1.97
C HIS A 519 -46.36 -1.36 2.87
N PRO A 520 -46.99 -0.18 2.65
CA PRO A 520 -48.06 0.33 3.53
C PRO A 520 -49.37 -0.45 3.47
N ASP A 521 -49.55 -1.28 2.45
CA ASP A 521 -50.60 -2.29 2.31
C ASP A 521 -50.42 -3.43 3.32
N ALA A 522 -49.17 -3.81 3.61
CA ALA A 522 -48.86 -4.97 4.45
C ALA A 522 -49.31 -4.86 5.90
N LYS A 523 -49.68 -3.67 6.37
CA LYS A 523 -50.23 -3.44 7.71
C LYS A 523 -51.39 -4.36 8.05
N TRP A 524 -52.18 -4.83 7.08
CA TRP A 524 -53.35 -5.69 7.31
C TRP A 524 -53.01 -7.15 7.63
N TRP A 525 -51.76 -7.57 7.48
CA TRP A 525 -51.32 -8.96 7.64
C TRP A 525 -49.96 -9.12 8.33
N VAL A 526 -49.57 -8.12 9.14
CA VAL A 526 -48.41 -8.23 10.04
C VAL A 526 -48.66 -9.21 11.21
N PRO A 527 -47.60 -9.77 11.83
CA PRO A 527 -47.73 -10.64 13.00
C PRO A 527 -48.48 -9.96 14.15
N GLY A 528 -49.25 -10.73 14.91
CA GLY A 528 -50.03 -10.24 16.06
C GLY A 528 -51.30 -9.47 15.73
N ARG A 529 -51.50 -9.00 14.49
CA ARG A 529 -52.66 -8.17 14.15
C ARG A 529 -54.00 -8.91 14.30
N PRO A 530 -54.96 -8.41 15.12
CA PRO A 530 -56.31 -8.96 15.18
C PRO A 530 -57.03 -8.88 13.83
N GLY A 531 -57.64 -9.99 13.43
CA GLY A 531 -58.39 -10.10 12.16
C GLY A 531 -57.54 -10.27 10.90
N ALA A 532 -56.22 -10.50 11.01
CA ALA A 532 -55.40 -10.88 9.86
C ALA A 532 -55.90 -12.20 9.24
N PRO A 533 -55.96 -12.33 7.90
CA PRO A 533 -56.55 -13.50 7.24
C PRO A 533 -55.69 -14.77 7.39
N HIS A 534 -54.39 -14.62 7.65
CA HIS A 534 -53.43 -15.69 7.83
C HIS A 534 -52.46 -15.35 8.96
N VAL A 535 -51.89 -16.37 9.60
CA VAL A 535 -50.76 -16.20 10.51
C VAL A 535 -49.52 -15.80 9.71
N ALA A 536 -48.84 -14.76 10.17
CA ALA A 536 -47.54 -14.32 9.68
C ALA A 536 -46.55 -14.25 10.84
N TRP A 537 -45.26 -14.43 10.55
CA TRP A 537 -44.15 -14.15 11.46
C TRP A 537 -43.17 -13.18 10.78
N TRP A 538 -42.43 -12.41 11.58
CA TRP A 538 -41.28 -11.68 11.05
C TRP A 538 -40.18 -12.66 10.69
N ALA A 539 -39.44 -12.39 9.61
CA ALA A 539 -38.25 -13.13 9.26
C ALA A 539 -37.15 -12.21 8.72
N ARG A 540 -35.91 -12.52 9.10
CA ARG A 540 -34.70 -11.90 8.57
C ARG A 540 -33.99 -12.90 7.68
N PHE A 541 -33.68 -12.49 6.46
CA PHE A 541 -32.80 -13.21 5.56
C PHE A 541 -31.39 -12.61 5.65
N ASP A 542 -30.40 -13.44 5.97
CA ASP A 542 -29.00 -13.05 6.18
C ASP A 542 -28.14 -13.53 4.99
N PRO A 543 -27.69 -12.64 4.07
CA PRO A 543 -26.84 -13.01 2.95
C PRO A 543 -25.49 -13.59 3.41
N GLN A 544 -25.10 -14.67 2.76
CA GLN A 544 -23.81 -15.37 2.90
C GLN A 544 -23.00 -15.29 1.59
N ALA A 545 -23.66 -15.26 0.44
CA ALA A 545 -23.04 -15.03 -0.85
C ALA A 545 -23.89 -14.09 -1.70
N VAL A 546 -23.25 -13.33 -2.59
CA VAL A 546 -23.89 -12.33 -3.45
C VAL A 546 -23.34 -12.46 -4.86
N PHE A 547 -24.21 -12.62 -5.85
CA PHE A 547 -23.86 -12.64 -7.26
C PHE A 547 -24.57 -11.49 -7.99
N TYR A 548 -23.84 -10.71 -8.78
CA TYR A 548 -24.37 -9.52 -9.46
C TYR A 548 -24.13 -9.58 -10.97
N VAL A 549 -25.08 -9.04 -11.71
CA VAL A 549 -25.04 -8.84 -13.16
C VAL A 549 -25.50 -7.41 -13.42
N GLY A 550 -24.59 -6.50 -13.81
CA GLY A 550 -24.94 -5.09 -14.03
C GLY A 550 -25.73 -4.82 -15.31
N GLY A 551 -25.73 -5.78 -16.23
CA GLY A 551 -26.38 -5.74 -17.54
C GLY A 551 -25.56 -6.54 -18.57
N PHE A 552 -26.19 -7.06 -19.62
CA PHE A 552 -25.46 -7.70 -20.72
C PHE A 552 -24.77 -6.66 -21.62
N GLY A 553 -23.44 -6.73 -21.70
CA GLY A 553 -22.60 -5.85 -22.52
C GLY A 553 -21.11 -5.96 -22.11
N SER A 554 -20.23 -5.30 -22.86
CA SER A 554 -18.78 -5.29 -22.55
C SER A 554 -18.44 -4.51 -21.28
N GLU A 555 -19.29 -3.57 -20.85
CA GLU A 555 -18.96 -2.52 -19.87
C GLU A 555 -19.33 -2.85 -18.41
N HIS A 556 -20.21 -3.82 -18.15
CA HIS A 556 -20.76 -4.04 -16.80
C HIS A 556 -20.11 -5.20 -16.04
N TYR A 557 -20.07 -5.09 -14.71
CA TYR A 557 -19.62 -6.13 -13.78
C TYR A 557 -20.58 -7.33 -13.80
N ILE A 558 -20.03 -8.55 -13.86
CA ILE A 558 -20.77 -9.82 -13.81
C ILE A 558 -19.94 -10.80 -12.97
N GLY A 559 -20.34 -11.04 -11.71
CA GLY A 559 -19.58 -11.90 -10.82
C GLY A 559 -20.03 -11.91 -9.36
N TRP A 560 -19.31 -12.66 -8.55
CA TRP A 560 -19.48 -12.71 -7.09
C TRP A 560 -19.04 -11.39 -6.45
N ILE A 561 -19.80 -10.88 -5.49
CA ILE A 561 -19.42 -9.72 -4.68
C ILE A 561 -18.93 -10.26 -3.32
N PRO A 562 -17.72 -9.91 -2.85
CA PRO A 562 -17.24 -10.26 -1.53
C PRO A 562 -18.23 -9.80 -0.45
N LEU A 563 -18.58 -10.70 0.48
CA LEU A 563 -19.68 -10.44 1.43
C LEU A 563 -19.43 -9.21 2.30
N ASP A 564 -18.21 -8.99 2.76
CA ASP A 564 -17.86 -7.82 3.57
C ASP A 564 -17.91 -6.50 2.77
N LEU A 565 -17.66 -6.57 1.46
CA LEU A 565 -17.83 -5.44 0.56
C LEU A 565 -19.32 -5.14 0.31
N TYR A 566 -20.15 -6.17 0.17
CA TYR A 566 -21.62 -6.00 0.15
C TYR A 566 -22.13 -5.39 1.46
N ARG A 567 -21.70 -5.92 2.62
CA ARG A 567 -22.09 -5.43 3.96
C ARG A 567 -21.69 -3.97 4.18
N SER A 568 -20.46 -3.60 3.82
CA SER A 568 -19.95 -2.23 3.94
C SER A 568 -20.45 -1.26 2.85
N GLY A 569 -20.97 -1.76 1.73
CA GLY A 569 -21.47 -0.97 0.61
C GLY A 569 -22.63 -0.01 0.91
N SER A 570 -23.19 -0.04 2.12
CA SER A 570 -24.15 0.93 2.65
C SER A 570 -23.56 1.79 3.77
N THR A 571 -22.53 2.58 3.48
CA THR A 571 -22.02 3.57 4.43
C THR A 571 -23.02 4.70 4.66
N GLU A 572 -23.55 4.79 5.88
CA GLU A 572 -24.11 6.05 6.41
C GLU A 572 -23.03 7.14 6.50
N LYS A 573 -23.47 8.40 6.46
CA LYS A 573 -22.69 9.63 6.72
C LYS A 573 -21.59 9.98 5.69
N GLU A 574 -22.03 10.43 4.52
CA GLU A 574 -21.33 11.45 3.72
C GLU A 574 -22.17 12.75 3.61
N TYR A 575 -22.88 13.10 4.69
CA TYR A 575 -23.66 14.32 4.85
C TYR A 575 -23.29 15.03 6.15
N PHE A 576 -22.27 15.88 6.09
CA PHE A 576 -22.15 17.18 6.77
C PHE A 576 -21.18 18.07 5.95
#